data_AF-X1GN97-F1
#
_entry.id   AF-X1GN97-F1
#
_cell.length_a   1.000
_cell.length_b   1.000
_cell.length_c   1.000
_cell.angle_alpha   90.00
_cell.angle_beta   90.00
_cell.angle_gamma   90.00
#
_symmetry.space_group_name_H-M   'P 1'
#
loop_
_entity.id
_entity.type
_entity.pdbx_description
1 polymer ?
#
loop_
_entity_poly.entity_id
_entity_poly.type
_entity_poly.pdbx_seq_one_letter_code
_entity_poly.pdbx_strand_id
1 'polypeptide(L)'
;ITKSPFGRILIALSEDEIFTKSLGKKVYQAKVISFTIGAMFAAIPGVLYAHYISYIDPTSFTVDESIFILSIVIIGGMRNLWGSAIAAAVLVILPEALRLRLE
;
A
#
# COMPACT_ATOMS: atom_id res chain seq x y z
N ILE A 1 5.12 14.04 -8.75
CA ILE A 1 4.45 12.91 -9.45
C ILE A 1 3.20 13.37 -10.22
N THR A 2 2.27 14.10 -9.59
CA THR A 2 1.00 14.58 -10.20
C THR A 2 1.15 15.49 -11.42
N LYS A 3 2.28 16.21 -11.56
CA LYS A 3 2.55 17.08 -12.71
C LYS A 3 3.16 16.35 -13.93
N SER A 4 3.61 15.10 -13.76
CA SER A 4 4.25 14.34 -14.84
C SER A 4 3.21 13.85 -15.87
N PRO A 5 3.59 13.63 -17.14
CA PRO A 5 2.68 13.08 -18.15
C PRO A 5 2.08 11.74 -17.74
N PHE A 6 2.88 10.87 -17.11
CA PHE A 6 2.43 9.58 -16.59
C PHE A 6 1.43 9.74 -15.43
N GLY A 7 1.72 10.64 -14.49
CA GLY A 7 0.82 10.92 -13.36
C GLY A 7 -0.54 11.47 -13.81
N ARG A 8 -0.59 12.30 -14.86
CA ARG A 8 -1.86 12.79 -15.43
C ARG A 8 -2.70 11.68 -16.04
N ILE A 9 -2.06 10.72 -16.70
CA ILE A 9 -2.75 9.54 -17.26
C ILE A 9 -3.37 8.70 -16.13
N LEU A 10 -2.65 8.52 -15.00
CA LEU A 10 -3.16 7.79 -13.85
C LEU A 10 -4.35 8.50 -13.17
N ILE A 11 -4.32 9.83 -13.09
CA ILE A 11 -5.45 10.62 -12.55
C ILE A 11 -6.68 10.47 -13.46
N ALA A 12 -6.51 10.68 -14.77
CA ALA A 12 -7.61 10.51 -15.73
C ALA A 12 -8.17 9.08 -15.73
N LEU A 13 -7.30 8.07 -15.60
CA LEU A 13 -7.68 6.67 -15.48
C LEU A 13 -8.49 6.38 -14.20
N SER A 14 -8.22 7.09 -13.11
CA SER A 14 -8.96 6.96 -11.86
C SER A 14 -10.35 7.60 -11.93
N GLU A 15 -10.60 8.50 -12.87
CA GLU A 15 -11.91 9.14 -13.08
C GLU A 15 -12.76 8.32 -14.07
N ASP A 16 -12.24 8.07 -15.28
CA ASP A 16 -12.93 7.29 -16.30
C ASP A 16 -11.92 6.56 -17.22
N GLU A 17 -11.98 5.23 -17.17
CA GLU A 17 -11.17 4.34 -17.99
C GLU A 17 -11.54 4.38 -19.48
N ILE A 18 -12.83 4.44 -19.81
CA ILE A 18 -13.33 4.44 -21.19
C ILE A 18 -12.93 5.76 -21.87
N PHE A 19 -13.10 6.88 -21.16
CA PHE A 19 -12.65 8.19 -21.63
C PHE A 19 -11.14 8.21 -21.87
N THR A 20 -10.35 7.75 -20.91
CA THR A 20 -8.88 7.70 -21.04
C THR A 20 -8.43 6.82 -22.21
N LYS A 21 -9.14 5.72 -22.47
CA LYS A 21 -8.89 4.84 -23.61
C LYS A 21 -9.25 5.49 -24.96
N SER A 22 -10.34 6.26 -25.01
CA SER A 22 -10.74 7.00 -26.22
C SER A 22 -9.74 8.09 -26.64
N LEU A 23 -8.98 8.63 -25.68
CA LEU A 23 -7.88 9.57 -25.92
C LEU A 23 -6.59 8.89 -26.46
N GLY A 24 -6.66 7.61 -26.84
CA GLY A 24 -5.55 6.84 -27.40
C GLY A 24 -4.48 6.46 -26.36
N LYS A 25 -4.78 6.57 -25.06
CA LYS A 25 -3.85 6.15 -24.01
C LYS A 25 -3.94 4.64 -23.76
N LYS A 26 -2.78 4.00 -23.60
CA LYS A 26 -2.67 2.57 -23.30
C LYS A 26 -2.97 2.30 -21.83
N VAL A 27 -4.26 2.28 -21.47
CA VAL A 27 -4.75 2.06 -20.10
C VAL A 27 -4.19 0.79 -19.47
N TYR A 28 -4.19 -0.32 -20.22
CA TYR A 28 -3.69 -1.61 -19.74
C TYR A 28 -2.23 -1.53 -19.28
N GLN A 29 -1.36 -0.91 -20.07
CA GLN A 29 0.05 -0.74 -19.72
C GLN A 29 0.22 0.15 -18.48
N ALA A 30 -0.57 1.24 -18.37
CA ALA A 30 -0.54 2.11 -17.21
C ALA A 30 -0.93 1.37 -15.91
N LYS A 31 -1.96 0.51 -15.95
CA LYS A 31 -2.38 -0.34 -14.81
C LYS A 31 -1.31 -1.35 -14.41
N VAL A 32 -0.72 -2.05 -15.38
CA VAL A 32 0.32 -3.04 -15.11
C VAL A 32 1.54 -2.37 -14.50
N ILE A 33 1.97 -1.22 -15.03
CA ILE A 33 3.11 -0.47 -14.49
C ILE A 33 2.82 0.00 -13.06
N SER A 34 1.66 0.60 -12.79
CA SER A 34 1.32 1.07 -11.44
C SER A 34 1.25 -0.08 -10.44
N PHE A 35 0.63 -1.20 -10.82
CA PHE A 35 0.57 -2.40 -9.99
C PHE A 35 1.95 -2.98 -9.72
N THR A 36 2.80 -3.11 -10.75
CA THR A 36 4.14 -3.68 -10.62
C THR A 36 5.02 -2.82 -9.72
N ILE A 37 4.96 -1.49 -9.87
CA ILE A 37 5.69 -0.57 -8.99
C ILE A 37 5.20 -0.72 -7.54
N GLY A 38 3.89 -0.77 -7.31
CA GLY A 38 3.33 -0.99 -5.97
C GLY A 38 3.76 -2.33 -5.36
N ALA A 39 3.69 -3.40 -6.15
CA ALA A 39 4.10 -4.74 -5.74
C ALA A 39 5.60 -4.82 -5.41
N MET A 40 6.46 -4.13 -6.17
CA MET A 40 7.89 -4.04 -5.84
C MET A 40 8.12 -3.41 -4.46
N PHE A 41 7.42 -2.33 -4.13
CA PHE A 41 7.53 -1.71 -2.80
C PHE A 41 6.96 -2.58 -1.69
N ALA A 42 5.84 -3.30 -1.93
CA ALA A 42 5.25 -4.21 -0.97
C ALA A 42 6.09 -5.48 -0.75
N ALA A 43 6.87 -5.92 -1.75
CA ALA A 43 7.71 -7.10 -1.64
C ALA A 43 8.90 -6.90 -0.69
N ILE A 44 9.45 -5.67 -0.59
CA ILE A 44 10.60 -5.37 0.28
C ILE A 44 10.35 -5.77 1.75
N PRO A 45 9.30 -5.27 2.44
CA PRO A 45 9.03 -5.67 3.82
C PRO A 45 8.62 -7.15 3.92
N GLY A 46 7.95 -7.71 2.91
CA GLY A 46 7.57 -9.12 2.91
C GLY A 46 8.77 -10.07 2.88
N VAL A 47 9.76 -9.80 2.03
CA VAL A 47 11.00 -10.59 1.98
C VAL A 47 11.81 -10.43 3.28
N LEU A 48 11.85 -9.23 3.84
CA LEU A 48 12.53 -8.98 5.12
C LEU A 48 11.87 -9.77 6.27
N TYR A 49 10.54 -9.77 6.32
CA TYR A 49 9.77 -10.54 7.31
C TYR A 49 10.01 -12.05 7.17
N ALA A 50 9.95 -12.57 5.94
CA ALA A 50 10.22 -13.99 5.67
C ALA A 50 11.63 -14.40 6.09
N HIS A 51 12.62 -13.52 5.86
CA HIS A 51 13.99 -13.75 6.31
C HIS A 51 14.12 -13.75 7.84
N TYR A 52 13.44 -12.83 8.53
CA TYR A 52 13.50 -12.70 9.98
C TYR A 52 12.87 -13.90 10.71
N ILE A 53 11.68 -14.34 10.30
CA ILE A 53 10.98 -15.44 10.99
C ILE A 53 11.54 -16.81 10.57
N SER A 54 12.18 -16.93 9.39
CA SER A 54 12.78 -18.16 8.84
C SER A 54 11.81 -19.35 8.68
N TYR A 55 10.55 -19.18 9.07
CA TYR A 55 9.45 -20.13 8.99
C TYR A 55 8.17 -19.36 8.67
N ILE A 56 7.39 -19.85 7.71
CA ILE A 56 6.16 -19.20 7.27
C ILE A 56 4.98 -20.07 7.70
N ASP A 57 4.27 -19.63 8.73
CA ASP A 57 3.00 -20.25 9.11
C ASP A 57 1.84 -19.57 8.36
N PRO A 58 1.06 -20.28 7.53
CA PRO A 58 -0.09 -19.69 6.85
C PRO A 58 -1.17 -19.19 7.82
N THR A 59 -1.17 -19.61 9.09
CA THR A 59 -2.13 -19.12 10.07
C THR A 59 -1.87 -17.69 10.53
N SER A 60 -0.68 -17.14 10.26
CA SER A 60 -0.37 -15.73 10.55
C SER A 60 -0.90 -14.78 9.48
N PHE A 61 -1.13 -15.24 8.24
CA PHE A 61 -1.63 -14.40 7.15
C PHE A 61 -3.16 -14.40 7.11
N THR A 62 -3.77 -13.90 8.17
CA THR A 62 -5.23 -13.84 8.31
C THR A 62 -5.84 -12.62 7.60
N VAL A 63 -7.17 -12.65 7.47
CA VAL A 63 -7.94 -11.53 6.92
C VAL A 63 -7.86 -10.31 7.85
N ASP A 64 -7.84 -10.53 9.16
CA ASP A 64 -7.68 -9.45 10.15
C ASP A 64 -6.35 -8.72 10.02
N GLU A 65 -5.23 -9.41 9.79
CA GLU A 65 -3.93 -8.76 9.55
C GLU A 65 -3.93 -7.93 8.27
N SER A 66 -4.55 -8.44 7.20
CA SER A 66 -4.73 -7.68 5.95
C SER A 66 -5.59 -6.42 6.15
N ILE A 67 -6.68 -6.52 6.92
CA ILE A 67 -7.54 -5.37 7.27
C ILE A 67 -6.77 -4.38 8.13
N PHE A 68 -5.94 -4.84 9.06
CA PHE A 68 -5.11 -3.97 9.90
C PHE A 68 -4.14 -3.14 9.06
N ILE A 69 -3.42 -3.76 8.13
CA ILE A 69 -2.52 -3.07 7.19
C ILE A 69 -3.29 -2.05 6.34
N LEU A 70 -4.47 -2.40 5.82
CA LEU A 70 -5.32 -1.47 5.07
C LEU A 70 -5.81 -0.30 5.94
N SER A 71 -6.14 -0.57 7.21
CA SER A 71 -6.63 0.42 8.17
C SER A 71 -5.59 1.52 8.41
N ILE A 72 -4.31 1.16 8.51
CA ILE A 72 -3.20 2.12 8.63
C ILE A 72 -3.24 3.13 7.48
N VAL A 73 -3.43 2.66 6.24
CA VAL A 73 -3.43 3.52 5.05
C VAL A 73 -4.71 4.37 4.97
N ILE A 74 -5.84 3.82 5.37
CA ILE A 74 -7.12 4.55 5.39
C ILE A 74 -7.07 5.68 6.43
N ILE A 75 -6.57 5.39 7.64
CA ILE A 75 -6.42 6.36 8.73
C ILE A 75 -5.38 7.44 8.39
N GLY A 76 -4.24 7.03 7.82
CA GLY A 76 -3.19 7.96 7.39
C GLY A 76 -3.53 8.79 6.14
N GLY A 77 -4.49 8.33 5.35
CA GLY A 77 -5.00 9.01 4.15
C GLY A 77 -4.38 8.51 2.85
N MET A 78 -5.24 8.07 1.91
CA MET A 78 -4.84 7.44 0.64
C MET A 78 -3.93 8.28 -0.28
N ARG A 79 -3.90 9.61 -0.13
CA ARG A 79 -3.11 10.54 -0.97
C ARG A 79 -1.94 11.18 -0.23
N ASN A 80 -1.65 10.79 1.02
CA ASN A 80 -0.59 11.37 1.83
C ASN A 80 0.35 10.29 2.41
N LEU A 81 1.53 10.15 1.80
CA LEU A 81 2.54 9.18 2.25
C LEU A 81 3.00 9.42 3.68
N TRP A 82 3.14 10.69 4.08
CA TRP A 82 3.56 11.05 5.45
C TRP A 82 2.48 10.74 6.47
N GLY A 83 1.21 10.90 6.10
CA GLY A 83 0.08 10.54 6.96
C GLY A 83 0.03 9.04 7.23
N SER A 84 0.20 8.20 6.20
CA SER A 84 0.32 6.74 6.39
C SER A 84 1.53 6.35 7.23
N ALA A 85 2.69 7.01 7.07
CA ALA A 85 3.86 6.71 7.87
C ALA A 85 3.65 7.01 9.37
N ILE A 86 3.00 8.13 9.68
CA ILE A 86 2.66 8.49 11.07
C ILE A 86 1.60 7.53 11.62
N ALA A 87 0.57 7.21 10.84
CA ALA A 87 -0.46 6.25 11.25
C ALA A 87 0.14 4.87 11.52
N ALA A 88 1.09 4.41 10.70
CA ALA A 88 1.80 3.16 10.92
C ALA A 88 2.60 3.19 12.23
N ALA A 89 3.37 4.26 12.46
CA ALA A 89 4.13 4.41 13.70
C ALA A 89 3.22 4.38 14.93
N VAL A 90 2.10 5.11 14.91
CA VAL A 90 1.15 5.14 16.03
C VAL A 90 0.47 3.80 16.22
N LEU A 91 -0.10 3.21 15.17
CA LEU A 91 -0.89 1.98 15.28
C LEU A 91 -0.05 0.73 15.57
N VAL A 92 1.25 0.76 15.27
CA VAL A 92 2.17 -0.33 15.62
C VAL A 92 2.78 -0.12 17.01
N ILE A 93 3.32 1.06 17.30
CA ILE A 93 4.04 1.31 18.56
C ILE A 93 3.10 1.42 19.75
N LEU A 94 1.91 2.01 19.58
CA LEU A 94 0.97 2.22 20.68
C LEU A 94 0.48 0.90 21.32
N PRO A 95 0.01 -0.11 20.56
CA PRO A 95 -0.37 -1.39 21.16
C PRO A 95 0.82 -2.16 21.73
N GLU A 96 2.02 -2.09 21.12
CA GLU A 96 3.23 -2.70 21.69
C GLU A 96 3.61 -2.06 23.03
N ALA A 97 3.56 -0.73 23.13
CA ALA A 97 3.85 0.00 24.37
C ALA A 97 2.83 -0.30 25.47
N LEU A 98 1.54 -0.45 25.12
CA LEU A 98 0.50 -0.88 26.06
C LEU A 98 0.74 -2.32 26.52
N ARG A 99 1.19 -3.21 25.63
CA ARG A 99 1.50 -4.60 25.96
C ARG A 99 2.68 -4.71 26.93
N LEU A 100 3.78 -3.99 26.65
CA LEU A 100 4.97 -3.94 27.52
C LEU A 100 4.70 -3.30 28.89
N ARG A 101 3.67 -2.46 29.01
CA ARG A 101 3.28 -1.83 30.29
C ARG A 101 2.36 -2.72 31.14
N LEU A 102 1.70 -3.70 30.51
CA LEU A 102 0.78 -4.64 31.15
C LEU A 102 1.45 -5.98 31.54
N GLU A 103 2.67 -6.22 31.05
CA GLU A 103 3.62 -7.22 31.59
C GLU A 103 4.45 -6.61 32.75
#